data_AF-A0A7W1HGB1-F1
#
_entry.id   AF-A0A7W1HGB1-F1
#
_cell.length_a   1.000
_cell.length_b   1.000
_cell.length_c   1.000
_cell.angle_alpha   90.00
_cell.angle_beta   90.00
_cell.angle_gamma   90.00
#
_symmetry.space_group_name_H-M   'P 1'
#
loop_
_entity.id
_entity.type
_entity.pdbx_description
1 polymer ?
#
loop_
_entity_poly.entity_id
_entity_poly.type
_entity_poly.pdbx_seq_one_letter_code
_entity_poly.pdbx_strand_id
1 'polypeptide(L)'
;MDYETSKLQNILKQYDVTRRLKEVLKNCKESIDADPQLAEYLTYDEKKYRSSFQILPGVVKAYCKIQWILAYEQELNGYGAPFDRSEFVYLQRMKKAYDSLKEYSLEFKELSELKFLLACILEDPDFKKQMAAMERKVEDFDHLRAIMKIAPTGGGKGLNDDGEECDITMMEEQLKVFIESNEIKNNSDKAYKKMIKQILKYWKMLFAEPIEARLPNGEIVLVYPGRTSNILERLFREFQRLEYKRTGMGTLGRTVRAMIAETPMMKNLECPEFMNIILNGQPTLAARFAQLDKKHFKERMNESQNKEKLPAGLKKNLNNPDFHKVFMNAAKLVKKSA
;
A
#
# COMPACT_ATOMS: atom_id res chain seq x y z
N MET A 1 12.27 1.96 7.19
CA MET A 1 12.33 0.52 6.92
C MET A 1 12.87 0.22 5.53
N ASP A 2 12.74 1.11 4.54
CA ASP A 2 13.25 0.88 3.18
C ASP A 2 14.75 0.58 3.11
N TYR A 3 15.55 1.26 3.94
CA TYR A 3 17.00 1.04 4.03
C TYR A 3 17.32 -0.37 4.53
N GLU A 4 16.67 -0.81 5.61
CA GLU A 4 16.82 -2.16 6.16
C GLU A 4 16.34 -3.21 5.14
N THR A 5 15.18 -2.97 4.53
CA THR A 5 14.60 -3.86 3.52
C THR A 5 15.56 -4.04 2.33
N SER A 6 16.16 -2.95 1.84
CA SER A 6 17.15 -2.99 0.76
C SER A 6 18.39 -3.81 1.15
N LYS A 7 18.84 -3.72 2.40
CA LYS A 7 19.94 -4.55 2.90
C LYS A 7 19.57 -6.03 2.95
N LEU A 8 18.38 -6.36 3.46
CA LEU A 8 17.90 -7.75 3.50
C LEU A 8 17.79 -8.32 2.08
N GLN A 9 17.28 -7.54 1.11
CA GLN A 9 17.25 -7.91 -0.30
C GLN A 9 18.66 -8.18 -0.86
N ASN A 10 19.64 -7.34 -0.54
CA ASN A 10 21.01 -7.53 -1.00
C ASN A 10 21.64 -8.81 -0.43
N ILE A 11 21.36 -9.14 0.83
CA ILE A 11 21.80 -10.40 1.44
C ILE A 11 21.14 -11.59 0.73
N LEU A 12 19.82 -11.55 0.52
CA LEU A 12 19.12 -12.61 -0.22
C LEU A 12 19.69 -12.84 -1.63
N LYS A 13 20.08 -11.77 -2.32
CA LYS A 13 20.74 -11.83 -3.63
C LYS A 13 22.16 -12.38 -3.55
N GLN A 14 22.95 -11.94 -2.58
CA GLN A 14 24.34 -12.36 -2.40
C GLN A 14 24.48 -13.88 -2.24
N TYR A 15 23.57 -14.51 -1.50
CA TYR A 15 23.60 -15.94 -1.22
C TYR A 15 22.78 -16.79 -2.21
N ASP A 16 22.15 -16.16 -3.21
CA ASP A 16 21.23 -16.77 -4.19
C ASP A 16 20.24 -17.76 -3.53
N VAL A 17 19.71 -17.34 -2.38
CA VAL A 17 19.03 -18.20 -1.40
C VAL A 17 17.84 -18.92 -2.01
N THR A 18 17.01 -18.16 -2.72
CA THR A 18 15.77 -18.65 -3.30
C THR A 18 16.03 -19.69 -4.37
N ARG A 19 17.07 -19.52 -5.19
CA ARG A 19 17.46 -20.50 -6.20
C ARG A 19 17.91 -21.79 -5.52
N ARG A 20 18.82 -21.69 -4.55
CA ARG A 20 19.34 -22.86 -3.83
C ARG A 20 18.23 -23.62 -3.08
N LEU A 21 17.30 -22.92 -2.43
CA LEU A 21 16.12 -23.55 -1.82
C LEU A 21 15.28 -24.31 -2.87
N LYS A 22 15.06 -23.73 -4.05
CA LYS A 22 14.32 -24.40 -5.15
C LYS A 22 15.06 -25.61 -5.70
N GLU A 23 16.40 -25.58 -5.73
CA GLU A 23 17.22 -26.73 -6.13
C GLU A 23 17.07 -27.88 -5.11
N VAL A 24 17.20 -27.60 -3.81
CA VAL A 24 16.98 -28.63 -2.76
C VAL A 24 15.53 -29.15 -2.78
N LEU A 25 14.55 -28.26 -2.99
CA LEU A 25 13.15 -28.64 -3.10
C LEU A 25 12.92 -29.61 -4.27
N LYS A 26 13.51 -29.32 -5.42
CA LYS A 26 13.42 -30.16 -6.62
C LYS A 26 14.03 -31.54 -6.36
N ASN A 27 15.22 -31.59 -5.76
CA ASN A 27 15.87 -32.86 -5.42
C ASN A 27 15.02 -33.69 -4.44
N CYS A 28 14.44 -33.04 -3.41
CA CYS A 28 13.53 -33.73 -2.50
C CYS A 28 12.29 -34.27 -3.23
N LYS A 29 11.73 -33.50 -4.17
CA LYS A 29 10.57 -33.91 -4.95
C LYS A 29 10.87 -35.11 -5.84
N GLU A 30 12.01 -35.12 -6.52
CA GLU A 30 12.47 -36.25 -7.35
C GLU A 30 12.64 -37.53 -6.50
N SER A 31 13.25 -37.42 -5.31
CA SER A 31 13.38 -38.56 -4.38
C SER A 31 12.02 -39.08 -3.88
N ILE A 32 11.07 -38.18 -3.60
CA ILE A 32 9.72 -38.56 -3.16
C ILE A 32 8.94 -39.24 -4.29
N ASP A 33 9.05 -38.73 -5.52
CA ASP A 33 8.33 -39.29 -6.68
C ASP A 33 8.90 -40.64 -7.13
N ALA A 34 10.16 -40.92 -6.84
CA ALA A 34 10.80 -42.21 -7.10
C ALA A 34 10.35 -43.33 -6.14
N ASP A 35 9.79 -42.99 -4.97
CA ASP A 35 9.33 -43.96 -3.97
C ASP A 35 7.82 -43.79 -3.68
N PRO A 36 6.97 -44.73 -4.15
CA PRO A 36 5.53 -44.69 -3.90
C PRO A 36 5.13 -44.58 -2.42
N GLN A 37 5.94 -45.10 -1.49
CA GLN A 37 5.67 -44.98 -0.05
C GLN A 37 5.90 -43.55 0.45
N LEU A 38 6.90 -42.86 -0.10
CA LEU A 38 7.15 -41.44 0.21
C LEU A 38 6.07 -40.54 -0.40
N ALA A 39 5.62 -40.87 -1.61
CA ALA A 39 4.57 -40.11 -2.30
C ALA A 39 3.24 -40.12 -1.54
N GLU A 40 2.92 -41.19 -0.81
CA GLU A 40 1.72 -41.28 0.02
C GLU A 40 1.66 -40.14 1.06
N TYR A 41 2.80 -39.72 1.61
CA TYR A 41 2.85 -38.62 2.58
C TYR A 41 2.49 -37.24 1.99
N LEU A 42 2.53 -37.09 0.67
CA LEU A 42 2.12 -35.86 -0.01
C LEU A 42 0.63 -35.83 -0.37
N THR A 43 -0.08 -36.96 -0.21
CA THR A 43 -1.54 -36.98 -0.37
C THR A 43 -2.18 -36.25 0.81
N TYR A 44 -2.96 -35.22 0.53
CA TYR A 44 -3.45 -34.27 1.53
C TYR A 44 -4.42 -34.95 2.51
N ASP A 45 -3.99 -35.09 3.78
CA ASP A 45 -4.84 -35.41 4.91
C ASP A 45 -4.49 -34.50 6.10
N GLU A 46 -5.36 -33.51 6.34
CA GLU A 46 -5.20 -32.47 7.36
C GLU A 46 -5.10 -33.06 8.79
N LYS A 47 -5.72 -34.23 9.04
CA LYS A 47 -5.66 -34.92 10.34
C LYS A 47 -4.32 -35.64 10.57
N LYS A 48 -3.71 -36.16 9.50
CA LYS A 48 -2.44 -36.92 9.55
C LYS A 48 -1.24 -36.00 9.85
N TYR A 49 -1.27 -34.75 9.37
CA TYR A 49 -0.12 -33.82 9.49
C TYR A 49 0.08 -33.21 10.88
N ARG A 50 -0.99 -32.92 11.64
CA ARG A 50 -0.87 -32.26 12.97
C ARG A 50 -0.29 -33.17 14.06
N SER A 51 -0.50 -34.48 13.99
CA SER A 51 -0.04 -35.45 14.99
C SER A 51 1.27 -36.15 14.63
N SER A 52 1.77 -36.02 13.40
CA SER A 52 2.78 -36.94 12.85
C SER A 52 3.98 -36.27 12.15
N PHE A 53 4.11 -34.93 12.18
CA PHE A 53 5.24 -34.27 11.49
C PHE A 53 6.62 -34.76 11.96
N GLN A 54 6.76 -35.12 13.25
CA GLN A 54 8.00 -35.72 13.77
C GLN A 54 8.26 -37.14 13.26
N ILE A 55 7.23 -37.86 12.82
CA ILE A 55 7.32 -39.26 12.35
C ILE A 55 7.61 -39.29 10.84
N LEU A 56 7.45 -38.16 10.13
CA LEU A 56 7.71 -38.09 8.70
C LEU A 56 9.17 -38.43 8.33
N PRO A 57 9.40 -39.08 7.18
CA PRO A 57 10.73 -39.26 6.62
C PRO A 57 11.48 -37.93 6.45
N GLY A 58 12.81 -37.96 6.60
CA GLY A 58 13.65 -36.75 6.54
C GLY A 58 13.47 -35.93 5.26
N VAL A 59 13.40 -36.61 4.11
CA VAL A 59 13.17 -35.97 2.79
C VAL A 59 11.82 -35.26 2.71
N VAL A 60 10.75 -35.85 3.25
CA VAL A 60 9.41 -35.24 3.29
C VAL A 60 9.40 -34.03 4.23
N LYS A 61 10.06 -34.13 5.40
CA LYS A 61 10.23 -32.98 6.32
C LYS A 61 10.96 -31.83 5.65
N ALA A 62 12.07 -32.10 4.96
CA ALA A 62 12.85 -31.09 4.24
C ALA A 62 11.99 -30.42 3.17
N TYR A 63 11.30 -31.22 2.35
CA TYR A 63 10.37 -30.76 1.32
C TYR A 63 9.29 -29.82 1.91
N CYS A 64 8.58 -30.26 2.96
CA CYS A 64 7.54 -29.44 3.59
C CYS A 64 8.08 -28.15 4.21
N LYS A 65 9.25 -28.18 4.86
CA LYS A 65 9.88 -26.98 5.42
C LYS A 65 10.24 -25.98 4.32
N ILE A 66 10.81 -26.42 3.21
CA ILE A 66 11.17 -25.54 2.09
C ILE A 66 9.92 -24.97 1.43
N GLN A 67 8.88 -25.79 1.19
CA GLN A 67 7.60 -25.30 0.68
C GLN A 67 7.00 -24.23 1.60
N TRP A 68 7.02 -24.47 2.91
CA TRP A 68 6.53 -23.49 3.88
C TRP A 68 7.36 -22.20 3.85
N ILE A 69 8.69 -22.27 3.77
CA ILE A 69 9.53 -21.08 3.61
C ILE A 69 9.15 -20.30 2.34
N LEU A 70 9.00 -20.98 1.19
CA LEU A 70 8.72 -20.35 -0.10
C LEU A 70 7.28 -19.82 -0.21
N ALA A 71 6.34 -20.38 0.55
CA ALA A 71 4.96 -19.90 0.62
C ALA A 71 4.78 -18.67 1.54
N TYR A 72 5.84 -17.89 1.80
CA TYR A 72 5.82 -16.76 2.74
C TYR A 72 4.76 -15.70 2.41
N GLU A 73 4.39 -15.57 1.13
CA GLU A 73 3.34 -14.66 0.67
C GLU A 73 1.97 -14.95 1.29
N GLN A 74 1.73 -16.17 1.76
CA GLN A 74 0.49 -16.56 2.44
C GLN A 74 0.34 -15.92 3.83
N GLU A 75 1.42 -15.37 4.41
CA GLU A 75 1.37 -14.57 5.65
C GLU A 75 1.14 -13.08 5.40
N LEU A 76 1.09 -12.66 4.13
CA LEU A 76 0.90 -11.26 3.75
C LEU A 76 -0.59 -10.96 3.59
N ASN A 77 -0.96 -9.70 3.79
CA ASN A 77 -2.36 -9.27 3.79
C ASN A 77 -2.72 -8.38 2.58
N GLY A 78 -1.81 -8.22 1.61
CA GLY A 78 -2.03 -7.42 0.41
C GLY A 78 -2.03 -5.90 0.63
N TYR A 79 -1.52 -5.44 1.77
CA TYR A 79 -1.29 -4.02 2.06
C TYR A 79 -0.08 -3.45 1.30
N GLY A 80 0.87 -4.30 0.91
CA GLY A 80 2.15 -3.89 0.36
C GLY A 80 3.07 -3.23 1.40
N ALA A 81 4.17 -2.64 0.93
CA ALA A 81 5.07 -1.89 1.79
C ALA A 81 4.40 -0.60 2.31
N PRO A 82 4.61 -0.18 3.57
CA PRO A 82 5.52 -0.77 4.57
C PRO A 82 4.89 -1.84 5.49
N PHE A 83 3.69 -2.34 5.20
CA PHE A 83 2.91 -3.19 6.10
C PHE A 83 3.24 -4.69 5.98
N ASP A 84 3.24 -5.22 4.76
CA ASP A 84 3.41 -6.67 4.52
C ASP A 84 4.86 -7.14 4.66
N ARG A 85 5.85 -6.26 4.45
CA ARG A 85 7.29 -6.51 4.75
C ARG A 85 7.76 -7.90 4.26
N SER A 86 7.46 -8.23 3.02
CA SER A 86 7.65 -9.54 2.37
C SER A 86 8.99 -10.22 2.68
N GLU A 87 10.08 -9.50 2.51
CA GLU A 87 11.44 -10.02 2.67
C GLU A 87 11.76 -10.37 4.12
N PHE A 88 11.22 -9.58 5.04
CA PHE A 88 11.37 -9.84 6.47
C PHE A 88 10.60 -11.09 6.89
N VAL A 89 9.36 -11.25 6.41
CA VAL A 89 8.55 -12.46 6.65
C VAL A 89 9.24 -13.71 6.09
N TYR A 90 9.77 -13.60 4.86
CA TYR A 90 10.54 -14.69 4.24
C TYR A 90 11.74 -15.13 5.10
N LEU A 91 12.53 -14.18 5.58
CA LEU A 91 13.69 -14.44 6.44
C LEU A 91 13.28 -14.96 7.83
N GLN A 92 12.17 -14.49 8.40
CA GLN A 92 11.63 -15.03 9.65
C GLN A 92 11.20 -16.49 9.51
N ARG A 93 10.58 -16.88 8.38
CA ARG A 93 10.28 -18.29 8.11
C ARG A 93 11.56 -19.12 8.02
N MET A 94 12.59 -18.61 7.33
CA MET A 94 13.89 -19.27 7.28
C MET A 94 14.50 -19.47 8.69
N LYS A 95 14.46 -18.43 9.54
CA LYS A 95 14.93 -18.48 10.93
C LYS A 95 14.19 -19.54 11.74
N LYS A 96 12.85 -19.52 11.72
CA LYS A 96 12.01 -20.54 12.39
C LYS A 96 12.31 -21.96 11.91
N ALA A 97 12.47 -22.15 10.60
CA ALA A 97 12.83 -23.45 10.05
C ALA A 97 14.22 -23.90 10.51
N TYR A 98 15.21 -23.00 10.50
CA TYR A 98 16.56 -23.30 10.93
C TYR A 98 16.66 -23.62 12.42
N ASP A 99 16.01 -22.84 13.28
CA ASP A 99 15.98 -23.09 14.73
C ASP A 99 15.35 -24.47 15.01
N SER A 100 14.26 -24.80 14.31
CA SER A 100 13.69 -26.14 14.42
C SER A 100 14.63 -27.26 13.96
N LEU A 101 15.59 -27.00 13.04
CA LEU A 101 16.59 -27.98 12.60
C LEU A 101 17.78 -28.10 13.56
N LYS A 102 17.94 -27.18 14.52
CA LYS A 102 18.96 -27.30 15.57
C LYS A 102 18.61 -28.35 16.60
N GLU A 103 17.31 -28.58 16.81
CA GLU A 103 16.78 -29.47 17.85
C GLU A 103 16.80 -30.96 17.47
N TYR A 104 17.04 -31.31 16.20
CA TYR A 104 17.06 -32.71 15.74
C TYR A 104 18.49 -33.24 15.52
N SER A 105 18.71 -34.52 15.85
CA SER A 105 19.82 -35.30 15.27
C SER A 105 19.57 -35.44 13.78
N LEU A 106 20.50 -34.93 12.96
CA LEU A 106 20.34 -34.90 11.50
C LEU A 106 20.91 -36.18 10.91
N GLU A 107 20.15 -37.25 10.99
CA GLU A 107 20.52 -38.53 10.37
C GLU A 107 20.28 -38.52 8.85
N PHE A 108 19.54 -37.53 8.34
CA PHE A 108 19.14 -37.43 6.94
C PHE A 108 19.92 -36.34 6.19
N LYS A 109 20.34 -36.69 4.97
CA LYS A 109 21.16 -35.83 4.09
C LYS A 109 20.44 -34.53 3.73
N GLU A 110 19.16 -34.58 3.38
CA GLU A 110 18.38 -33.44 2.89
C GLU A 110 18.14 -32.40 4.01
N LEU A 111 17.90 -32.87 5.24
CA LEU A 111 17.78 -32.00 6.40
C LEU A 111 19.12 -31.35 6.78
N SER A 112 20.22 -32.10 6.61
CA SER A 112 21.58 -31.58 6.81
C SER A 112 21.93 -30.51 5.77
N GLU A 113 21.62 -30.76 4.50
CA GLU A 113 21.82 -29.82 3.39
C GLU A 113 21.01 -28.53 3.60
N LEU A 114 19.72 -28.66 3.95
CA LEU A 114 18.88 -27.52 4.28
C LEU A 114 19.42 -26.74 5.48
N LYS A 115 19.85 -27.43 6.56
CA LYS A 115 20.42 -26.73 7.72
C LYS A 115 21.69 -25.97 7.35
N PHE A 116 22.59 -26.58 6.58
CA PHE A 116 23.82 -25.93 6.14
C PHE A 116 23.53 -24.70 5.28
N LEU A 117 22.60 -24.83 4.32
CA LEU A 117 22.11 -23.73 3.50
C LEU A 117 21.64 -22.54 4.35
N LEU A 118 20.76 -22.82 5.31
CA LEU A 118 20.19 -21.79 6.18
C LEU A 118 21.25 -21.20 7.11
N ALA A 119 22.15 -22.02 7.66
CA ALA A 119 23.24 -21.58 8.53
C ALA A 119 24.17 -20.58 7.85
N CYS A 120 24.50 -20.79 6.56
CA CYS A 120 25.36 -19.87 5.80
C CYS A 120 24.88 -18.41 5.80
N ILE A 121 23.58 -18.19 5.97
CA ILE A 121 22.96 -16.85 5.96
C ILE A 121 22.61 -16.43 7.37
N LEU A 122 21.97 -17.31 8.14
CA LEU A 122 21.41 -16.97 9.45
C LEU A 122 22.48 -16.88 10.55
N GLU A 123 23.63 -17.55 10.38
CA GLU A 123 24.75 -17.44 11.31
C GLU A 123 25.70 -16.27 10.99
N ASP A 124 25.52 -15.63 9.83
CA ASP A 124 26.29 -14.45 9.43
C ASP A 124 26.09 -13.29 10.45
N PRO A 125 27.16 -12.75 11.05
CA PRO A 125 27.06 -11.69 12.07
C PRO A 125 26.41 -10.40 11.55
N ASP A 126 26.69 -10.02 10.30
CA ASP A 126 26.12 -8.82 9.68
C ASP A 126 24.63 -9.03 9.42
N PHE A 127 24.24 -10.21 8.93
CA PHE A 127 22.84 -10.57 8.77
C PHE A 127 22.08 -10.54 10.10
N LYS A 128 22.61 -11.17 11.16
CA LYS A 128 21.99 -11.15 12.50
C LYS A 128 21.77 -9.72 12.99
N LYS A 129 22.78 -8.85 12.79
CA LYS A 129 22.69 -7.44 13.15
C LYS A 129 21.61 -6.71 12.33
N GLN A 130 21.51 -6.95 11.03
CA GLN A 130 20.45 -6.34 10.20
C GLN A 130 19.06 -6.86 10.57
N MET A 131 18.91 -8.16 10.83
CA MET A 131 17.65 -8.75 11.27
C MET A 131 17.18 -8.15 12.59
N ALA A 132 18.05 -8.06 13.60
CA ALA A 132 17.71 -7.46 14.89
C ALA A 132 17.37 -5.96 14.77
N ALA A 133 18.02 -5.23 13.85
CA ALA A 133 17.68 -3.85 13.56
C ALA A 133 16.30 -3.71 12.89
N MET A 134 15.96 -4.63 11.98
CA MET A 134 14.65 -4.69 11.34
C MET A 134 13.56 -5.11 12.32
N GLU A 135 13.77 -6.15 13.14
CA GLU A 135 12.86 -6.65 14.18
C GLU A 135 12.40 -5.50 15.09
N ARG A 136 13.33 -4.72 15.64
CA ARG A 136 12.99 -3.56 16.48
C ARG A 136 12.17 -2.50 15.77
N LYS A 137 12.52 -2.18 14.51
CA LYS A 137 11.76 -1.19 13.72
C LYS A 137 10.36 -1.69 13.37
N VAL A 138 10.21 -2.98 13.14
CA VAL A 138 8.94 -3.64 12.87
C VAL A 138 8.05 -3.56 14.11
N GLU A 139 8.58 -3.87 15.29
CA GLU A 139 7.87 -3.76 16.57
C GLU A 139 7.41 -2.32 16.84
N ASP A 140 8.30 -1.34 16.74
CA ASP A 140 7.97 0.07 16.94
C ASP A 140 6.93 0.57 15.93
N PHE A 141 7.06 0.15 14.66
CA PHE A 141 6.10 0.50 13.61
C PHE A 141 4.73 -0.13 13.87
N ASP A 142 4.67 -1.40 14.27
CA ASP A 142 3.40 -2.08 14.54
C ASP A 142 2.72 -1.52 15.79
N HIS A 143 3.49 -1.12 16.80
CA HIS A 143 2.95 -0.41 17.95
C HIS A 143 2.36 0.95 17.55
N LEU A 144 3.08 1.75 16.78
CA LEU A 144 2.56 3.01 16.24
C LEU A 144 1.31 2.78 15.37
N ARG A 145 1.34 1.76 14.51
CA ARG A 145 0.21 1.37 13.65
C ARG A 145 -1.02 1.01 14.48
N ALA A 146 -0.84 0.29 15.59
CA ALA A 146 -1.92 -0.09 16.49
C ALA A 146 -2.54 1.12 17.20
N ILE A 147 -1.70 2.02 17.74
CA ILE A 147 -2.15 3.27 18.37
C ILE A 147 -2.95 4.09 17.35
N MET A 148 -2.36 4.35 16.18
CA MET A 148 -2.95 5.19 15.13
C MET A 148 -4.08 4.51 14.35
N LYS A 149 -4.43 3.26 14.70
CA LYS A 149 -5.42 2.42 14.02
C LYS A 149 -5.24 2.45 12.49
N ILE A 150 -4.00 2.29 12.02
CA ILE A 150 -3.68 2.35 10.59
C ILE A 150 -3.77 0.95 10.01
N ALA A 151 -4.71 0.73 9.08
CA ALA A 151 -4.85 -0.53 8.36
C ALA A 151 -4.86 -1.74 9.31
N PRO A 152 -5.92 -1.95 10.12
CA PRO A 152 -5.94 -3.00 11.15
C PRO A 152 -5.61 -4.39 10.58
N THR A 153 -4.86 -5.18 11.34
CA THR A 153 -4.47 -6.54 10.95
C THR A 153 -5.68 -7.46 10.90
N GLY A 154 -5.85 -8.24 9.83
CA GLY A 154 -6.93 -9.23 9.71
C GLY A 154 -8.21 -8.75 9.01
N GLY A 155 -8.30 -7.47 8.63
CA GLY A 155 -9.40 -6.97 7.79
C GLY A 155 -9.25 -7.39 6.32
N GLY A 156 -10.27 -8.01 5.74
CA GLY A 156 -10.28 -8.36 4.30
C GLY A 156 -10.33 -7.15 3.36
N LYS A 157 -10.47 -5.93 3.89
CA LYS A 157 -10.58 -4.68 3.13
C LYS A 157 -9.24 -4.00 2.83
N GLY A 158 -8.13 -4.47 3.41
CA GLY A 158 -6.82 -3.92 3.11
C GLY A 158 -6.73 -2.41 3.43
N LEU A 159 -6.00 -1.64 2.61
CA LEU A 159 -5.95 -0.16 2.73
C LEU A 159 -7.30 0.52 2.45
N ASN A 160 -8.32 -0.24 2.04
CA ASN A 160 -9.68 0.25 1.83
C ASN A 160 -10.56 0.04 3.07
N ASP A 161 -9.97 -0.29 4.22
CA ASP A 161 -10.69 -0.32 5.48
C ASP A 161 -11.12 1.09 5.91
N ASP A 162 -12.38 1.22 6.34
CA ASP A 162 -12.99 2.49 6.75
C ASP A 162 -12.57 2.91 8.17
N GLY A 163 -11.90 2.02 8.89
CA GLY A 163 -11.59 2.16 10.30
C GLY A 163 -12.78 1.78 11.18
N GLU A 164 -12.53 1.85 12.49
CA GLU A 164 -13.53 1.64 13.53
C GLU A 164 -13.74 2.95 14.29
N GLU A 165 -14.88 3.07 14.99
CA GLU A 165 -15.07 4.14 15.96
C GLU A 165 -13.97 4.06 17.03
N CYS A 166 -13.36 5.19 17.35
CA CYS A 166 -12.21 5.23 18.24
C CYS A 166 -12.26 6.48 19.11
N ASP A 167 -11.90 6.31 20.38
CA ASP A 167 -11.69 7.41 21.30
C ASP A 167 -10.40 8.17 20.92
N ILE A 168 -10.59 9.34 20.31
CA ILE A 168 -9.50 10.20 19.83
C ILE A 168 -8.64 10.68 21.00
N THR A 169 -9.23 10.93 22.16
CA THR A 169 -8.50 11.38 23.36
C THR A 169 -7.57 10.27 23.86
N MET A 170 -8.09 9.04 23.95
CA MET A 170 -7.29 7.87 24.32
C MET A 170 -6.13 7.66 23.34
N MET A 171 -6.39 7.82 22.03
CA MET A 171 -5.35 7.71 21.00
C MET A 171 -4.26 8.78 21.15
N GLU A 172 -4.65 10.02 21.45
CA GLU A 172 -3.72 11.13 21.68
C GLU A 172 -2.80 10.84 22.87
N GLU A 173 -3.36 10.39 23.98
CA GLU A 173 -2.60 10.03 25.19
C GLU A 173 -1.64 8.88 24.92
N GLN A 174 -2.10 7.80 24.28
CA GLN A 174 -1.26 6.66 23.91
C GLN A 174 -0.11 7.06 22.99
N LEU A 175 -0.39 7.89 21.97
CA LEU A 175 0.64 8.35 21.05
C LEU A 175 1.67 9.24 21.76
N LYS A 176 1.22 10.06 22.70
CA LYS A 176 2.11 10.90 23.49
C LYS A 176 3.07 10.05 24.33
N VAL A 177 2.54 9.05 25.03
CA VAL A 177 3.35 8.08 25.81
C VAL A 177 4.35 7.37 24.90
N PHE A 178 3.93 6.91 23.72
CA PHE A 178 4.81 6.24 22.76
C PHE A 178 5.97 7.15 22.32
N ILE A 179 5.71 8.40 21.95
CA ILE A 179 6.74 9.33 21.48
C ILE A 179 7.67 9.78 22.61
N GLU A 180 7.15 9.91 23.84
CA GLU A 180 7.93 10.34 25.01
C GLU A 180 8.75 9.21 25.64
N SER A 181 8.48 7.94 25.28
CA SER A 181 9.26 6.78 25.71
C SER A 181 10.76 6.96 25.38
N ASN A 182 11.62 6.46 26.26
CA ASN A 182 13.07 6.64 26.11
C ASN A 182 13.59 5.98 24.83
N GLU A 183 13.01 4.85 24.46
CA GLU A 183 13.34 4.03 23.30
C GLU A 183 13.11 4.79 21.99
N ILE A 184 12.01 5.55 21.91
CA ILE A 184 11.61 6.30 20.72
C ILE A 184 12.25 7.69 20.72
N LYS A 185 12.15 8.43 21.83
CA LYS A 185 12.61 9.81 21.96
C LYS A 185 14.12 9.94 21.79
N ASN A 186 14.88 9.05 22.43
CA ASN A 186 16.34 9.10 22.42
C ASN A 186 16.96 8.23 21.32
N ASN A 187 16.14 7.70 20.41
CA ASN A 187 16.64 6.90 19.30
C ASN A 187 17.59 7.73 18.42
N SER A 188 18.81 7.21 18.22
CA SER A 188 19.85 7.90 17.45
C SER A 188 19.55 7.93 15.95
N ASP A 189 18.70 7.02 15.47
CA ASP A 189 18.34 6.91 14.06
C ASP A 189 17.53 8.13 13.58
N LYS A 190 17.98 8.70 12.46
CA LYS A 190 17.37 9.85 11.79
C LYS A 190 15.92 9.57 11.37
N ALA A 191 15.55 8.32 11.09
CA ALA A 191 14.20 7.93 10.72
C ALA A 191 13.20 8.22 11.85
N TYR A 192 13.53 7.89 13.10
CA TYR A 192 12.68 8.15 14.27
C TYR A 192 12.53 9.65 14.50
N LYS A 193 13.62 10.41 14.43
CA LYS A 193 13.58 11.88 14.56
C LYS A 193 12.68 12.52 13.50
N LYS A 194 12.72 12.03 12.26
CA LYS A 194 11.83 12.49 11.18
C LYS A 194 10.38 12.11 11.43
N MET A 195 10.12 10.88 11.89
CA MET A 195 8.80 10.39 12.23
C MET A 195 8.16 11.24 13.33
N ILE A 196 8.86 11.43 14.45
CA ILE A 196 8.41 12.26 15.58
C ILE A 196 8.14 13.69 15.11
N LYS A 197 9.07 14.29 14.35
CA LYS A 197 8.88 15.65 13.80
C LYS A 197 7.63 15.76 12.93
N GLN A 198 7.35 14.75 12.11
CA GLN A 198 6.17 14.73 11.25
C GLN A 198 4.90 14.60 12.08
N ILE A 199 4.87 13.71 13.07
CA ILE A 199 3.72 13.54 13.96
C ILE A 199 3.42 14.84 14.71
N LEU A 200 4.43 15.44 15.35
CA LEU A 200 4.27 16.69 16.08
C LEU A 200 3.83 17.86 15.18
N LYS A 201 4.29 17.91 13.93
CA LYS A 201 3.87 18.93 12.96
C LYS A 201 2.36 18.90 12.70
N TYR A 202 1.77 17.71 12.67
CA TYR A 202 0.35 17.51 12.36
C TYR A 202 -0.49 17.16 13.60
N TRP A 203 0.06 17.26 14.81
CA TRP A 203 -0.59 16.82 16.05
C TRP A 203 -2.04 17.31 16.18
N LYS A 204 -2.24 18.63 16.05
CA LYS A 204 -3.58 19.26 16.12
C LYS A 204 -4.56 18.78 15.04
N MET A 205 -4.05 18.30 13.91
CA MET A 205 -4.89 17.78 12.82
C MET A 205 -5.18 16.28 12.97
N LEU A 206 -4.31 15.55 13.68
CA LEU A 206 -4.50 14.12 13.97
C LEU A 206 -5.60 13.92 15.02
N PHE A 207 -5.69 14.83 15.99
CA PHE A 207 -6.60 14.76 17.14
C PHE A 207 -7.59 15.92 17.16
N ALA A 208 -8.14 16.27 16.00
CA ALA A 208 -9.11 17.36 15.89
C ALA A 208 -10.43 17.00 16.60
N GLU A 209 -11.00 17.98 17.30
CA GLU A 209 -12.33 17.85 17.89
C GLU A 209 -13.40 17.59 16.82
N PRO A 210 -14.49 16.88 17.17
CA PRO A 210 -15.61 16.68 16.25
C PRO A 210 -16.25 18.01 15.87
N ILE A 211 -16.80 18.05 14.66
CA ILE A 211 -17.57 19.19 14.16
C ILE A 211 -19.03 18.98 14.52
N GLU A 212 -19.63 19.93 15.23
CA GLU A 212 -21.08 19.94 15.47
C GLU A 212 -21.83 20.30 14.17
N ALA A 213 -22.62 19.35 13.67
CA ALA A 213 -23.50 19.54 12.52
C ALA A 213 -24.96 19.55 12.98
N ARG A 214 -25.67 20.66 12.72
CA ARG A 214 -27.11 20.74 12.98
C ARG A 214 -27.90 20.25 11.78
N LEU A 215 -28.69 19.19 11.97
CA LEU A 215 -29.58 18.64 10.95
C LEU A 215 -30.86 19.49 10.79
N PRO A 216 -31.56 19.40 9.64
CA PRO A 216 -32.81 20.16 9.41
C PRO A 216 -33.95 19.83 10.39
N ASN A 217 -33.90 18.67 11.04
CA ASN A 217 -34.84 18.25 12.09
C ASN A 217 -34.51 18.86 13.48
N GLY A 218 -33.42 19.64 13.60
CA GLY A 218 -32.98 20.27 14.84
C GLY A 218 -31.99 19.45 15.67
N GLU A 219 -31.68 18.21 15.26
CA GLU A 219 -30.71 17.34 15.93
C GLU A 219 -29.27 17.84 15.73
N ILE A 220 -28.45 17.73 16.78
CA ILE A 220 -27.01 18.04 16.72
C ILE A 220 -26.25 16.72 16.63
N VAL A 221 -25.52 16.53 15.54
CA VAL A 221 -24.68 15.36 15.32
C VAL A 221 -23.22 15.78 15.39
N LEU A 222 -22.40 15.02 16.12
CA LEU A 222 -20.95 15.18 16.12
C LEU A 222 -20.35 14.46 14.93
N VAL A 223 -19.80 15.22 13.99
CA VAL A 223 -19.15 14.70 12.78
C VAL A 223 -17.65 14.75 12.98
N TYR A 224 -17.04 13.59 13.12
CA TYR A 224 -15.59 13.49 13.03
C TYR A 224 -15.20 13.56 11.55
N PRO A 225 -14.45 14.59 11.11
CA PRO A 225 -13.90 14.59 9.77
C PRO A 225 -13.00 13.35 9.67
N GLY A 226 -13.43 12.35 8.89
CA GLY A 226 -12.60 11.17 8.66
C GLY A 226 -11.23 11.60 8.12
N ARG A 227 -10.22 10.72 8.22
CA ARG A 227 -8.91 10.94 7.59
C ARG A 227 -9.13 11.12 6.09
N THR A 228 -9.36 12.35 5.64
CA THR A 228 -9.86 12.74 4.31
C THR A 228 -9.00 12.18 3.19
N SER A 229 -7.72 11.89 3.49
CA SER A 229 -6.82 11.21 2.58
C SER A 229 -7.32 9.83 2.16
N ASN A 230 -8.01 9.03 2.98
CA ASN A 230 -8.31 7.65 2.56
C ASN A 230 -9.33 7.61 1.41
N ILE A 231 -10.39 8.42 1.46
CA ILE A 231 -11.40 8.48 0.39
C ILE A 231 -10.76 8.97 -0.92
N LEU A 232 -10.00 10.08 -0.85
CA LEU A 232 -9.31 10.64 -2.01
C LEU A 232 -8.23 9.69 -2.56
N GLU A 233 -7.50 9.02 -1.69
CA GLU A 233 -6.44 8.09 -2.08
C GLU A 233 -7.03 6.81 -2.66
N ARG A 234 -8.15 6.30 -2.16
CA ARG A 234 -8.88 5.18 -2.77
C ARG A 234 -9.30 5.52 -4.20
N LEU A 235 -9.94 6.68 -4.37
CA LEU A 235 -10.32 7.19 -5.68
C LEU A 235 -9.10 7.28 -6.61
N PHE A 236 -8.00 7.89 -6.14
CA PHE A 236 -6.82 8.09 -6.96
C PHE A 236 -6.13 6.79 -7.33
N ARG A 237 -6.03 5.83 -6.38
CA ARG A 237 -5.48 4.49 -6.65
C ARG A 237 -6.31 3.73 -7.68
N GLU A 238 -7.64 3.78 -7.58
CA GLU A 238 -8.52 3.17 -8.57
C GLU A 238 -8.33 3.81 -9.94
N PHE A 239 -8.37 5.13 -9.99
CA PHE A 239 -8.16 5.90 -11.21
C PHE A 239 -6.81 5.56 -11.87
N GLN A 240 -5.72 5.55 -11.10
CA GLN A 240 -4.39 5.19 -11.59
C GLN A 240 -4.36 3.77 -12.17
N ARG A 241 -4.95 2.79 -11.47
CA ARG A 241 -4.99 1.39 -11.95
C ARG A 241 -5.75 1.27 -13.27
N LEU A 242 -6.88 1.97 -13.42
CA LEU A 242 -7.65 1.98 -14.66
C LEU A 242 -6.87 2.62 -15.80
N GLU A 243 -6.24 3.77 -15.56
CA GLU A 243 -5.41 4.44 -16.56
C GLU A 243 -4.18 3.60 -16.94
N TYR A 244 -3.54 2.92 -15.98
CA TYR A 244 -2.41 2.03 -16.27
C TYR A 244 -2.80 0.88 -17.19
N LYS A 245 -3.96 0.23 -16.94
CA LYS A 245 -4.48 -0.80 -17.84
C LYS A 245 -4.79 -0.27 -19.23
N ARG A 246 -5.27 0.98 -19.32
CA ARG A 246 -5.69 1.60 -20.59
C ARG A 246 -4.51 2.10 -21.44
N THR A 247 -3.51 2.73 -20.81
CA THR A 247 -2.50 3.52 -21.53
C THR A 247 -1.05 3.18 -21.18
N GLY A 248 -0.80 2.19 -20.33
CA GLY A 248 0.56 1.77 -19.96
C GLY A 248 1.40 2.89 -19.34
N MET A 249 0.80 3.74 -18.48
CA MET A 249 1.44 4.84 -17.73
C MET A 249 1.83 6.10 -18.52
N GLY A 250 1.94 6.05 -19.85
CA GLY A 250 2.47 7.16 -20.66
C GLY A 250 1.66 8.47 -20.66
N THR A 251 0.36 8.42 -20.35
CA THR A 251 -0.53 9.59 -20.42
C THR A 251 -1.18 9.97 -19.10
N LEU A 252 -0.97 9.25 -18.00
CA LEU A 252 -1.66 9.47 -16.72
C LEU A 252 -1.64 10.94 -16.29
N GLY A 253 -0.45 11.57 -16.26
CA GLY A 253 -0.33 12.97 -15.86
C GLY A 253 -1.05 13.93 -16.80
N ARG A 254 -1.13 13.61 -18.11
CA ARG A 254 -1.92 14.39 -19.08
C ARG A 254 -3.41 14.18 -18.87
N THR A 255 -3.87 12.96 -18.64
CA THR A 255 -5.28 12.65 -18.34
C THR A 255 -5.74 13.40 -17.09
N VAL A 256 -4.98 13.35 -15.99
CA VAL A 256 -5.32 14.05 -14.74
C VAL A 256 -5.43 15.56 -14.95
N ARG A 257 -4.48 16.17 -15.66
CA ARG A 257 -4.52 17.63 -15.91
C ARG A 257 -5.64 18.07 -16.84
N ALA A 258 -6.06 17.20 -17.77
CA ALA A 258 -7.16 17.47 -18.68
C ALA A 258 -8.52 17.06 -18.08
N MET A 259 -8.54 16.37 -16.95
CA MET A 259 -9.76 15.94 -16.28
C MET A 259 -10.52 17.16 -15.75
N ILE A 260 -11.82 17.20 -16.06
CA ILE A 260 -12.73 18.22 -15.53
C ILE A 260 -12.82 18.02 -14.01
N ALA A 261 -12.77 19.10 -13.23
CA ALA A 261 -12.68 19.07 -11.76
C ALA A 261 -13.85 18.30 -11.11
N GLU A 262 -15.00 18.25 -11.78
CA GLU A 262 -16.22 17.57 -11.34
C GLU A 262 -16.22 16.07 -11.67
N THR A 263 -15.32 15.57 -12.52
CA THR A 263 -15.26 14.15 -12.92
C THR A 263 -15.14 13.20 -11.72
N PRO A 264 -14.30 13.47 -10.71
CA PRO A 264 -14.29 12.72 -9.45
C PRO A 264 -15.65 12.61 -8.77
N MET A 265 -16.51 13.63 -8.85
CA MET A 265 -17.82 13.63 -8.19
C MET A 265 -18.78 12.62 -8.80
N MET A 266 -18.54 12.19 -10.05
CA MET A 266 -19.34 11.14 -10.68
C MET A 266 -19.25 9.81 -9.93
N LYS A 267 -18.20 9.57 -9.14
CA LYS A 267 -18.12 8.41 -8.26
C LYS A 267 -19.21 8.40 -7.19
N ASN A 268 -19.75 9.55 -6.80
CA ASN A 268 -20.85 9.60 -5.85
C ASN A 268 -22.12 8.93 -6.42
N LEU A 269 -22.24 8.73 -7.73
CA LEU A 269 -23.35 7.97 -8.32
C LEU A 269 -23.34 6.49 -7.91
N GLU A 270 -22.22 5.96 -7.42
CA GLU A 270 -22.16 4.60 -6.86
C GLU A 270 -22.78 4.51 -5.46
N CYS A 271 -22.94 5.65 -4.75
CA CYS A 271 -23.61 5.72 -3.45
C CYS A 271 -25.14 5.67 -3.63
N PRO A 272 -25.83 4.65 -3.09
CA PRO A 272 -27.27 4.51 -3.24
C PRO A 272 -28.07 5.69 -2.66
N GLU A 273 -27.67 6.23 -1.51
CA GLU A 273 -28.36 7.38 -0.93
C GLU A 273 -28.23 8.62 -1.83
N PHE A 274 -27.02 8.88 -2.34
CA PHE A 274 -26.78 9.99 -3.26
C PHE A 274 -27.56 9.82 -4.57
N MET A 275 -27.59 8.60 -5.12
CA MET A 275 -28.40 8.30 -6.30
C MET A 275 -29.88 8.55 -6.03
N ASN A 276 -30.41 8.14 -4.88
CA ASN A 276 -31.81 8.40 -4.49
C ASN A 276 -32.12 9.89 -4.39
N ILE A 277 -31.22 10.68 -3.81
CA ILE A 277 -31.33 12.15 -3.73
C ILE A 277 -31.39 12.75 -5.13
N ILE A 278 -30.50 12.33 -6.04
CA ILE A 278 -30.48 12.83 -7.43
C ILE A 278 -31.77 12.44 -8.16
N LEU A 279 -32.18 11.17 -8.05
CA LEU A 279 -33.35 10.63 -8.71
C LEU A 279 -34.64 11.33 -8.26
N ASN A 280 -34.73 11.77 -6.99
CA ASN A 280 -35.86 12.52 -6.45
C ASN A 280 -37.21 11.86 -6.81
N GLY A 281 -37.32 10.56 -6.53
CA GLY A 281 -38.50 9.75 -6.83
C GLY A 281 -38.62 9.25 -8.29
N GLN A 282 -37.66 9.55 -9.17
CA GLN A 282 -37.64 9.01 -10.53
C GLN A 282 -36.99 7.62 -10.60
N PRO A 283 -37.41 6.73 -11.52
CA PRO A 283 -36.88 5.38 -11.59
C PRO A 283 -35.47 5.31 -12.20
N THR A 284 -35.07 6.31 -12.99
CA THR A 284 -33.77 6.32 -13.67
C THR A 284 -33.20 7.74 -13.81
N LEU A 285 -31.86 7.82 -13.95
CA LEU A 285 -31.19 9.08 -14.27
C LEU A 285 -31.75 9.68 -15.56
N ALA A 286 -32.01 8.87 -16.59
CA ALA A 286 -32.58 9.35 -17.85
C ALA A 286 -33.93 10.05 -17.66
N ALA A 287 -34.83 9.47 -16.85
CA ALA A 287 -36.11 10.09 -16.51
C ALA A 287 -35.91 11.41 -15.75
N ARG A 288 -34.95 11.47 -14.83
CA ARG A 288 -34.59 12.69 -14.11
C ARG A 288 -34.01 13.77 -15.02
N PHE A 289 -33.11 13.41 -15.92
CA PHE A 289 -32.52 14.33 -16.91
C PHE A 289 -33.57 14.88 -17.88
N ALA A 290 -34.60 14.10 -18.23
CA ALA A 290 -35.68 14.56 -19.09
C ALA A 290 -36.52 15.69 -18.50
N GLN A 291 -36.55 15.82 -17.17
CA GLN A 291 -37.25 16.90 -16.45
C GLN A 291 -36.45 18.20 -16.38
N LEU A 292 -35.14 18.16 -16.65
CA LEU A 292 -34.29 19.34 -16.58
C LEU A 292 -34.57 20.27 -17.77
N ASP A 293 -34.69 21.57 -17.52
CA ASP A 293 -34.93 22.56 -18.56
C ASP A 293 -33.73 22.64 -19.52
N LYS A 294 -33.97 22.28 -20.78
CA LYS A 294 -32.98 22.31 -21.86
C LYS A 294 -32.41 23.70 -22.11
N LYS A 295 -33.15 24.78 -21.80
CA LYS A 295 -32.66 26.16 -21.99
C LYS A 295 -31.54 26.50 -21.00
N HIS A 296 -31.76 26.22 -19.71
CA HIS A 296 -30.79 26.52 -18.65
C HIS A 296 -29.43 25.80 -18.86
N PHE A 297 -29.47 24.56 -19.37
CA PHE A 297 -28.25 23.81 -19.70
C PHE A 297 -27.49 24.38 -20.90
N LYS A 298 -28.20 24.81 -21.96
CA LYS A 298 -27.57 25.43 -23.13
C LYS A 298 -26.87 26.73 -22.77
N GLU A 299 -27.47 27.54 -21.90
CA GLU A 299 -26.89 28.78 -21.40
C GLU A 299 -25.60 28.52 -20.60
N ARG A 300 -25.64 27.62 -19.60
CA ARG A 300 -24.44 27.26 -18.83
C ARG A 300 -23.33 26.61 -19.67
N MET A 301 -23.68 25.78 -20.67
CA MET A 301 -22.70 25.18 -21.58
C MET A 301 -22.04 26.23 -22.49
N ASN A 302 -22.79 27.24 -22.93
CA ASN A 302 -22.22 28.33 -23.72
C ASN A 302 -21.31 29.22 -22.87
N GLU A 303 -21.67 29.48 -21.61
CA GLU A 303 -20.84 30.23 -20.66
C GLU A 303 -19.52 29.54 -20.34
N SER A 304 -19.51 28.21 -20.16
CA SER A 304 -18.29 27.45 -19.88
C SER A 304 -17.37 27.34 -21.09
N GLN A 305 -17.92 27.22 -22.31
CA GLN A 305 -17.14 27.20 -23.55
C GLN A 305 -16.48 28.56 -23.89
N ASN A 306 -17.04 29.66 -23.38
CA ASN A 306 -16.53 31.02 -23.62
C ASN A 306 -15.38 31.42 -22.69
N LYS A 307 -15.08 30.67 -21.62
CA LYS A 307 -14.09 31.10 -20.62
C LYS A 307 -12.63 30.93 -21.04
N GLU A 308 -12.27 30.06 -21.98
CA GLU A 308 -10.85 29.83 -22.35
C GLU A 308 -10.62 29.42 -23.81
N LYS A 309 -11.21 30.12 -24.78
CA LYS A 309 -10.80 29.96 -26.18
C LYS A 309 -10.10 31.22 -26.66
N LEU A 310 -8.77 31.15 -26.76
CA LEU A 310 -7.99 32.07 -27.59
C LEU A 310 -8.68 32.19 -28.96
N PRO A 311 -9.03 33.40 -29.41
CA PRO A 311 -9.68 33.59 -30.71
C PRO A 311 -8.86 32.88 -31.80
N ALA A 312 -9.52 32.21 -32.73
CA ALA A 312 -8.85 31.38 -33.74
C ALA A 312 -7.78 32.16 -34.54
N GLY A 313 -8.01 33.46 -34.79
CA GLY A 313 -7.04 34.36 -35.39
C GLY A 313 -5.80 34.61 -34.51
N LEU A 314 -5.98 34.74 -33.20
CA LEU A 314 -4.86 34.91 -32.25
C LEU A 314 -4.01 33.63 -32.16
N LYS A 315 -4.66 32.46 -32.18
CA LYS A 315 -3.99 31.14 -32.17
C LYS A 315 -3.09 30.94 -33.40
N LYS A 316 -3.55 31.37 -34.58
CA LYS A 316 -2.74 31.35 -35.82
C LYS A 316 -1.54 32.29 -35.73
N ASN A 317 -1.72 33.48 -35.17
CA ASN A 317 -0.64 34.45 -35.01
C ASN A 317 0.40 34.00 -33.99
N LEU A 318 -0.01 33.44 -32.85
CA LEU A 318 0.88 32.91 -31.80
C LEU A 318 1.72 31.72 -32.26
N ASN A 319 1.21 30.92 -33.22
CA ASN A 319 1.95 29.80 -33.81
C ASN A 319 2.95 30.22 -34.91
N ASN A 320 2.97 31.50 -35.30
CA ASN A 320 3.98 32.01 -36.22
C ASN A 320 5.31 32.19 -35.46
N PRO A 321 6.41 31.50 -35.84
CA PRO A 321 7.70 31.60 -35.16
C PRO A 321 8.27 33.03 -35.15
N ASP A 322 7.83 33.89 -36.07
CA ASP A 322 8.24 35.29 -36.16
C ASP A 322 7.35 36.26 -35.37
N PHE A 323 6.31 35.78 -34.67
CA PHE A 323 5.37 36.62 -33.92
C PHE A 323 6.07 37.47 -32.85
N HIS A 324 7.20 37.00 -32.30
CA HIS A 324 7.97 37.77 -31.33
C HIS A 324 8.51 39.10 -31.90
N LYS A 325 8.73 39.19 -33.22
CA LYS A 325 9.20 40.41 -33.90
C LYS A 325 8.20 41.56 -33.80
N VAL A 326 6.91 41.28 -33.64
CA VAL A 326 5.85 42.30 -33.46
C VAL A 326 6.07 43.09 -32.17
N PHE A 327 6.42 42.42 -31.08
CA PHE A 327 6.74 43.07 -29.80
C PHE A 327 8.06 43.88 -29.88
N MET A 328 9.05 43.35 -30.61
CA MET A 328 10.33 44.02 -30.80
C MET A 328 10.21 45.30 -31.63
N ASN A 329 9.29 45.33 -32.61
CA ASN A 329 9.02 46.53 -33.41
C ASN A 329 8.21 47.58 -32.63
N ALA A 330 7.27 47.15 -31.78
CA ALA A 330 6.55 48.06 -30.89
C ALA A 330 7.50 48.76 -29.89
N ALA A 331 8.45 48.02 -29.31
CA ALA A 331 9.46 48.59 -28.42
C ALA A 331 10.39 49.61 -29.12
N LYS A 332 10.66 49.44 -30.41
CA LYS A 332 11.45 50.39 -31.22
C LYS A 332 10.67 51.66 -31.57
N LEU A 333 9.36 51.57 -31.77
CA LEU A 333 8.50 52.73 -32.01
C LEU A 333 8.37 53.60 -30.77
N VAL A 334 8.18 52.99 -29.59
CA VAL A 334 8.11 53.72 -28.30
C VAL A 334 9.43 54.46 -27.99
N LYS A 335 10.58 53.88 -28.35
CA LYS A 335 11.91 54.53 -28.22
C LYS A 335 12.19 55.64 -29.24
N LYS A 336 11.38 55.78 -30.28
CA LYS A 336 11.51 56.85 -31.30
C LYS A 336 10.62 58.06 -31.02
N SER A 337 9.66 57.90 -30.12
CA SER A 337 8.68 58.91 -29.69
C SER A 337 8.93 59.44 -28.26
N ALA A 338 10.05 59.04 -27.65
CA ALA A 338 10.63 59.63 -26.44
C ALA A 338 12.00 60.18 -26.81
#